data_AF-A0A925WMP5-F1
#
_entry.id   AF-A0A925WMP5-F1
#
_cell.length_a   1.000
_cell.length_b   1.000
_cell.length_c   1.000
_cell.angle_alpha   90.00
_cell.angle_beta   90.00
_cell.angle_gamma   90.00
#
_symmetry.space_group_name_H-M   'P 1'
#
loop_
_entity.id
_entity.type
_entity.pdbx_description
1 polymer ?
#
loop_
_entity_poly.entity_id
_entity_poly.type
_entity_poly.pdbx_seq_one_letter_code
_entity_poly.pdbx_strand_id
1 'polypeptide(L)'
;MVEVVVYQDTNGGSPVDAKLVGRKTIDIQTTGTVTVTFDAPLSITERFLWVGFYLPVDFQFGADTSGTSNLTYWAWQPGTTFDLANLASASVFGPSNGAAPVNINLGGVAGIRAELITSGVTVSGTPAATPVSTAIGQIPGDPATSFTPMQAYPDCGGLLYDGDDIAITYQGSITIFCRVVATQLKPEAPTGYNREGALYDVYVFGVNSGSDPLPYPVTHCIKPPAAAIDRALVTLGQGAPRTWSVLPTVRFGEYICAELGYAGFVSYVIPK
;
A
#
# COMPACT_ATOMS: atom_id res chain seq x y z
N MET A 1 19.91 5.73 18.97
CA MET A 1 20.36 4.91 17.83
C MET A 1 19.24 4.04 17.30
N VAL A 2 18.97 4.16 16.02
CA VAL A 2 17.94 3.45 15.27
C VAL A 2 18.62 2.73 14.10
N GLU A 3 18.18 1.53 13.75
CA GLU A 3 18.75 0.80 12.62
C GLU A 3 17.79 0.82 11.43
N VAL A 4 18.20 1.47 10.35
CA VAL A 4 17.45 1.46 9.08
C VAL A 4 17.79 0.19 8.34
N VAL A 5 16.78 -0.47 7.80
CA VAL A 5 16.89 -1.75 7.11
C VAL A 5 16.20 -1.69 5.76
N VAL A 6 16.77 -2.43 4.82
CA VAL A 6 16.18 -2.67 3.51
C VAL A 6 16.20 -4.17 3.26
N TYR A 7 15.03 -4.72 2.96
CA TYR A 7 14.86 -6.09 2.50
C TYR A 7 14.38 -6.09 1.06
N GLN A 8 14.69 -7.18 0.36
CA GLN A 8 14.16 -7.47 -0.96
C GLN A 8 13.36 -8.76 -0.92
N ASP A 9 12.31 -8.83 -1.73
CA ASP A 9 11.35 -9.93 -1.71
C ASP A 9 10.87 -10.26 -3.13
N THR A 10 10.64 -11.56 -3.35
CA THR A 10 10.13 -12.13 -4.60
C THR A 10 8.62 -11.95 -4.75
N ASN A 11 7.86 -11.98 -3.64
CA ASN A 11 6.40 -12.09 -3.68
C ASN A 11 5.65 -10.80 -3.28
N GLY A 12 6.24 -9.96 -2.43
CA GLY A 12 5.66 -8.66 -2.03
C GLY A 12 4.41 -8.77 -1.15
N GLY A 13 4.02 -9.98 -0.74
CA GLY A 13 2.83 -10.22 0.08
C GLY A 13 3.14 -10.05 1.57
N SER A 14 4.22 -10.66 2.04
CA SER A 14 4.65 -10.60 3.43
C SER A 14 6.17 -10.60 3.51
N PRO A 15 6.80 -9.77 4.36
CA PRO A 15 8.24 -9.72 4.49
C PRO A 15 8.82 -10.96 5.20
N VAL A 16 7.99 -11.94 5.58
CA VAL A 16 8.40 -13.19 6.23
C VAL A 16 9.51 -13.93 5.47
N ASP A 17 9.47 -13.87 4.14
CA ASP A 17 10.45 -14.49 3.24
C ASP A 17 11.45 -13.48 2.66
N ALA A 18 11.40 -12.22 3.11
CA ALA A 18 12.23 -11.17 2.56
C ALA A 18 13.69 -11.28 3.03
N LYS A 19 14.62 -11.03 2.11
CA LYS A 19 16.05 -11.12 2.35
C LYS A 19 16.63 -9.74 2.66
N LEU A 20 17.38 -9.64 3.76
CA LEU A 20 18.08 -8.40 4.12
C LEU A 20 19.15 -8.06 3.08
N VAL A 21 19.13 -6.85 2.56
CA VAL A 21 20.08 -6.35 1.55
C VAL A 21 20.90 -5.15 2.03
N GLY A 22 20.41 -4.42 3.03
CA GLY A 22 21.13 -3.30 3.60
C GLY A 22 20.68 -3.00 5.02
N ARG A 23 21.62 -2.58 5.87
CA ARG A 23 21.32 -1.99 7.16
C ARG A 23 22.28 -0.84 7.48
N LYS A 24 21.77 0.20 8.15
CA LYS A 24 22.57 1.36 8.57
C LYS A 24 22.05 1.87 9.91
N THR A 25 22.94 1.91 10.89
CA THR A 25 22.65 2.55 12.18
C THR A 25 22.77 4.06 12.03
N ILE A 26 21.75 4.77 12.49
CA ILE A 26 21.71 6.23 12.55
C ILE A 26 21.35 6.67 13.96
N ASP A 27 21.58 7.95 14.24
CA ASP A 27 21.03 8.59 15.42
C ASP A 27 20.04 9.68 15.00
N ILE A 28 18.81 9.56 15.50
CA ILE A 28 17.75 10.53 15.24
C ILE A 28 17.68 11.42 16.48
N GLN A 29 18.21 12.64 16.38
CA GLN A 29 18.27 13.59 17.50
C GLN A 29 17.36 14.82 17.31
N THR A 30 16.70 14.94 16.16
CA THR A 30 15.93 16.13 15.78
C THR A 30 14.55 15.75 15.26
N THR A 31 13.58 16.65 15.47
CA THR A 31 12.24 16.57 14.86
C THR A 31 12.28 16.94 13.37
N GLY A 32 11.37 16.39 12.57
CA GLY A 32 11.25 16.68 11.13
C GLY A 32 11.73 15.53 10.24
N THR A 33 12.15 15.85 9.01
CA THR A 33 12.57 14.85 8.02
C THR A 33 14.02 14.40 8.24
N VAL A 34 14.23 13.10 8.32
CA VAL A 34 15.57 12.47 8.34
C VAL A 34 15.79 11.72 7.03
N THR A 35 16.85 12.08 6.30
CA THR A 35 17.27 11.35 5.09
C THR A 35 18.43 10.43 5.42
N VAL A 36 18.31 9.16 5.00
CA VAL A 36 19.32 8.13 5.25
C VAL A 36 19.87 7.62 3.93
N THR A 37 21.17 7.83 3.73
CA THR A 37 21.89 7.34 2.54
C THR A 37 22.81 6.20 2.94
N PHE A 38 22.78 5.08 2.23
CA PHE A 38 23.72 3.98 2.43
C PHE A 38 25.09 4.32 1.83
N ASP A 39 26.17 4.00 2.55
CA ASP A 39 27.53 4.38 2.14
C ASP A 39 27.98 3.62 0.87
N ALA A 40 27.49 2.39 0.73
CA ALA A 40 27.62 1.59 -0.49
C ALA A 40 26.23 1.40 -1.13
N PRO A 41 26.13 1.44 -2.47
CA PRO A 41 24.89 1.09 -3.17
C PRO A 41 24.43 -0.31 -2.79
N LEU A 42 23.14 -0.46 -2.50
CA LEU A 42 22.53 -1.76 -2.22
C LEU A 42 22.27 -2.49 -3.53
N SER A 43 22.67 -3.76 -3.61
CA SER A 43 22.40 -4.61 -4.78
C SER A 43 21.01 -5.21 -4.66
N ILE A 44 20.04 -4.61 -5.35
CA ILE A 44 18.65 -5.09 -5.39
C ILE A 44 18.46 -5.98 -6.61
N THR A 45 18.08 -7.24 -6.37
CA THR A 45 17.83 -8.24 -7.42
C THR A 45 16.37 -8.70 -7.48
N GLU A 46 15.58 -8.38 -6.46
CA GLU A 46 14.15 -8.76 -6.39
C GLU A 46 13.21 -7.59 -6.70
N ARG A 47 11.94 -7.92 -6.92
CA ARG A 47 10.91 -6.96 -7.40
C ARG A 47 10.32 -6.09 -6.32
N PHE A 48 10.25 -6.60 -5.09
CA PHE A 48 9.63 -5.91 -3.97
C PHE A 48 10.69 -5.51 -2.96
N LEU A 49 10.50 -4.33 -2.37
CA LEU A 49 11.38 -3.79 -1.36
C LEU A 49 10.57 -3.48 -0.11
N TRP A 50 11.10 -3.88 1.04
CA TRP A 50 10.59 -3.51 2.33
C TRP A 50 11.62 -2.60 3.01
N VAL A 51 11.21 -1.41 3.41
CA VAL A 51 12.08 -0.44 4.09
C VAL A 51 11.50 -0.16 5.47
N GLY A 52 12.33 -0.29 6.50
CA GLY A 52 11.91 -0.21 7.89
C GLY A 52 12.96 0.41 8.81
N PHE A 53 12.53 0.68 10.04
CA PHE A 53 13.39 1.16 11.12
C PHE A 53 13.22 0.19 12.30
N TYR A 54 14.34 -0.32 12.80
CA TYR A 54 14.40 -1.03 14.07
C TYR A 54 14.67 -0.03 15.18
N LEU A 55 13.65 0.18 15.99
CA LEU A 55 13.67 1.10 17.11
C LEU A 55 14.17 0.36 18.37
N PRO A 56 14.98 1.00 19.21
CA PRO A 56 15.30 0.46 20.51
C PRO A 56 14.04 0.38 21.39
N VAL A 57 14.08 -0.49 22.40
CA VAL A 57 13.05 -0.51 23.45
C VAL A 57 12.97 0.88 24.08
N ASP A 58 11.75 1.34 24.34
CA ASP A 58 11.43 2.68 24.88
C ASP A 58 11.79 3.87 23.97
N PHE A 59 12.00 3.64 22.66
CA PHE A 59 12.10 4.73 21.70
C PHE A 59 10.82 5.58 21.71
N GLN A 60 10.98 6.89 21.87
CA GLN A 60 9.89 7.86 21.84
C GLN A 60 10.07 8.79 20.64
N PHE A 61 9.02 8.92 19.83
CA PHE A 61 8.99 9.95 18.81
C PHE A 61 8.74 11.31 19.46
N GLY A 62 9.42 12.35 18.98
CA GLY A 62 9.11 13.74 19.35
C GLY A 62 7.75 14.11 18.79
N ALA A 63 6.88 14.69 19.62
CA ALA A 63 5.47 14.92 19.30
C ALA A 63 5.27 15.82 18.06
N ASP A 64 4.81 15.22 16.96
CA ASP A 64 4.08 15.91 15.90
C ASP A 64 2.61 15.47 16.00
N THR A 65 1.74 16.35 16.47
CA THR A 65 0.31 16.05 16.70
C THR A 65 -0.55 16.17 15.43
N SER A 66 0.05 16.35 14.25
CA SER A 66 -0.69 16.56 13.00
C SER A 66 -0.74 15.29 12.11
N GLY A 67 -1.70 14.39 12.37
CA GLY A 67 -2.07 13.27 11.48
C GLY A 67 -1.93 11.87 12.08
N THR A 68 -1.76 10.84 11.23
CA THR A 68 -1.48 9.44 11.61
C THR A 68 -0.31 8.85 10.86
N SER A 69 0.40 7.92 11.51
CA SER A 69 1.53 7.20 10.93
C SER A 69 1.06 6.25 9.82
N ASN A 70 1.79 6.17 8.70
CA ASN A 70 1.53 5.22 7.60
C ASN A 70 2.45 3.99 7.69
N LEU A 71 2.81 3.58 8.91
CA LEU A 71 3.80 2.54 9.17
C LEU A 71 3.13 1.24 9.61
N THR A 72 3.58 0.14 9.03
CA THR A 72 3.30 -1.20 9.56
C THR A 72 4.34 -1.50 10.65
N TYR A 73 3.89 -1.74 11.89
CA TYR A 73 4.78 -2.06 13.00
C TYR A 73 4.89 -3.58 13.19
N TRP A 74 6.13 -4.05 13.29
CA TRP A 74 6.43 -5.41 13.73
C TRP A 74 7.05 -5.32 15.12
N ALA A 75 6.42 -5.98 16.10
CA ALA A 75 6.96 -6.07 17.46
C ALA A 75 7.59 -7.44 17.70
N TRP A 76 8.47 -7.47 18.69
CA TRP A 76 9.10 -8.68 19.20
C TRP A 76 8.80 -8.83 20.68
N GLN A 77 9.00 -10.05 21.18
CA GLN A 77 8.83 -10.34 22.59
C GLN A 77 9.77 -9.47 23.43
N PRO A 78 9.28 -8.81 24.50
CA PRO A 78 10.12 -8.00 25.37
C PRO A 78 11.33 -8.78 25.89
N GLY A 79 12.52 -8.18 25.82
CA GLY A 79 13.76 -8.78 26.32
C GLY A 79 14.45 -9.76 25.36
N THR A 80 14.01 -9.90 24.11
CA THR A 80 14.72 -10.67 23.07
C THR A 80 15.47 -9.76 22.10
N THR A 81 16.51 -10.30 21.48
CA THR A 81 17.19 -9.66 20.33
C THR A 81 16.57 -10.20 19.05
N PHE A 82 16.07 -9.30 18.21
CA PHE A 82 15.49 -9.65 16.92
C PHE A 82 16.58 -9.99 15.90
N ASP A 83 16.48 -11.15 15.24
CA ASP A 83 17.39 -11.49 14.15
C ASP A 83 16.95 -10.80 12.87
N LEU A 84 17.63 -9.69 12.54
CA LEU A 84 17.40 -8.94 11.30
C LEU A 84 17.59 -9.77 10.04
N ALA A 85 18.29 -10.90 10.11
CA ALA A 85 18.46 -11.80 8.97
C ALA A 85 17.31 -12.82 8.83
N ASN A 86 16.39 -12.92 9.81
CA ASN A 86 15.34 -13.93 9.83
C ASN A 86 14.00 -13.34 10.30
N LEU A 87 13.28 -12.72 9.36
CA LEU A 87 11.97 -12.10 9.61
C LEU A 87 10.87 -13.09 9.97
N ALA A 88 11.01 -14.37 9.61
CA ALA A 88 10.08 -15.44 9.99
C ALA A 88 10.03 -15.71 11.51
N SER A 89 10.99 -15.19 12.28
CA SER A 89 10.99 -15.26 13.74
C SER A 89 10.13 -14.18 14.42
N ALA A 90 9.59 -13.21 13.66
CA ALA A 90 8.71 -12.17 14.16
C ALA A 90 7.33 -12.76 14.51
N SER A 91 7.00 -12.80 15.81
CA SER A 91 5.77 -13.44 16.30
C SER A 91 4.58 -12.49 16.45
N VAL A 92 4.73 -11.20 16.12
CA VAL A 92 3.73 -10.21 16.51
C VAL A 92 3.49 -9.12 15.44
N PHE A 93 2.30 -9.16 14.83
CA PHE A 93 1.71 -8.08 14.04
C PHE A 93 0.78 -7.26 14.95
N GLY A 94 1.13 -6.01 15.21
CA GLY A 94 0.21 -5.05 15.81
C GLY A 94 -0.29 -4.04 14.78
N PRO A 95 -1.41 -3.35 15.06
CA PRO A 95 -1.96 -2.34 14.16
C PRO A 95 -0.98 -1.19 13.89
N SER A 96 -1.13 -0.52 12.74
CA SER A 96 -0.34 0.64 12.26
C SER A 96 -0.44 1.89 13.16
N ASN A 97 -1.17 1.82 14.26
CA ASN A 97 -1.27 2.87 15.28
C ASN A 97 -0.42 2.58 16.53
N GLY A 98 0.41 1.52 16.53
CA GLY A 98 1.30 1.17 17.62
C GLY A 98 0.60 0.59 18.86
N ALA A 99 -0.71 0.33 18.80
CA ALA A 99 -1.48 -0.25 19.89
C ALA A 99 -1.03 -1.68 20.20
N ALA A 100 -1.60 -2.26 21.26
CA ALA A 100 -1.33 -3.64 21.66
C ALA A 100 -1.38 -4.58 20.45
N PRO A 101 -0.46 -5.55 20.34
CA PRO A 101 0.57 -5.95 21.32
C PRO A 101 1.91 -5.18 21.27
N VAL A 102 2.08 -4.24 20.33
CA VAL A 102 3.34 -3.53 20.08
C VAL A 102 3.65 -2.48 21.16
N ASN A 103 2.61 -1.85 21.73
CA ASN A 103 2.69 -0.88 22.83
C ASN A 103 3.72 0.26 22.60
N ILE A 104 3.89 0.70 21.35
CA ILE A 104 4.74 1.86 21.04
C ILE A 104 3.93 3.12 21.31
N ASN A 105 4.42 3.95 22.23
CA ASN A 105 3.89 5.30 22.42
C ASN A 105 4.43 6.20 21.31
N LEU A 106 3.61 6.39 20.27
CA LEU A 106 4.00 7.21 19.12
C LEU A 106 4.06 8.70 19.42
N GLY A 107 3.39 9.20 20.47
CA GLY A 107 3.40 10.63 20.84
C GLY A 107 3.02 11.62 19.73
N GLY A 108 2.66 11.16 18.52
CA GLY A 108 2.58 11.91 17.27
C GLY A 108 2.67 11.03 16.00
N VAL A 109 2.97 11.64 14.85
CA VAL A 109 3.03 11.01 13.51
C VAL A 109 4.44 10.66 13.07
N ALA A 110 4.62 9.46 12.51
CA ALA A 110 5.85 9.05 11.84
C ALA A 110 5.55 8.48 10.44
N GLY A 111 6.38 8.76 9.43
CA GLY A 111 6.22 8.17 8.10
C GLY A 111 7.56 7.85 7.46
N ILE A 112 7.59 6.75 6.69
CA ILE A 112 8.76 6.29 5.95
C ILE A 112 8.44 6.46 4.48
N ARG A 113 9.31 7.16 3.76
CA ARG A 113 9.32 7.22 2.30
C ARG A 113 10.65 6.65 1.83
N ALA A 114 10.60 5.67 0.95
CA ALA A 114 11.77 5.15 0.27
C ALA A 114 11.86 5.79 -1.12
N GLU A 115 13.02 6.33 -1.46
CA GLU A 115 13.33 6.79 -2.81
C GLU A 115 14.46 5.93 -3.37
N LEU A 116 14.23 5.33 -4.54
CA LEU A 116 15.24 4.55 -5.24
C LEU A 116 15.99 5.45 -6.22
N ILE A 117 17.24 5.79 -5.89
CA ILE A 117 18.12 6.56 -6.79
C ILE A 117 19.07 5.58 -7.47
N THR A 118 18.73 5.11 -8.67
CA THR A 118 19.65 4.34 -9.51
C THR A 118 20.58 5.30 -10.24
N SER A 119 21.80 5.51 -9.71
CA SER A 119 22.80 6.36 -10.32
C SER A 119 23.39 5.72 -11.58
N GLY A 120 22.67 5.71 -12.71
CA GLY A 120 23.19 5.55 -14.08
C GLY A 120 24.10 4.35 -14.42
N VAL A 121 24.40 3.45 -13.49
CA VAL A 121 25.24 2.27 -13.68
C VAL A 121 24.32 1.09 -13.86
N THR A 122 24.09 0.74 -15.12
CA THR A 122 23.55 -0.56 -15.51
C THR A 122 24.52 -1.63 -15.05
N VAL A 123 24.12 -2.46 -14.10
CA VAL A 123 24.90 -3.63 -13.69
C VAL A 123 24.95 -4.57 -14.89
N SER A 124 26.11 -4.68 -15.54
CA SER A 124 26.35 -5.62 -16.63
C SER A 124 26.58 -7.02 -16.04
N GLY A 125 25.47 -7.70 -15.81
CA GLY A 125 25.43 -9.14 -15.57
C GLY A 125 24.03 -9.54 -15.95
N THR A 126 23.84 -10.07 -17.16
CA THR A 126 22.54 -10.43 -17.70
C THR A 126 21.81 -11.32 -16.69
N PRO A 127 20.84 -10.78 -15.92
CA PRO A 127 19.92 -11.62 -15.20
C PRO A 127 19.18 -12.39 -16.30
N ALA A 128 18.89 -13.68 -16.09
CA ALA A 128 17.96 -14.36 -16.99
C ALA A 128 16.73 -13.46 -17.11
N ALA A 129 16.48 -12.95 -18.31
CA ALA A 129 15.46 -11.96 -18.59
C ALA A 129 14.10 -12.61 -18.31
N THR A 130 13.70 -12.62 -17.05
CA THR A 130 12.32 -12.78 -16.67
C THR A 130 11.72 -11.42 -16.97
N PRO A 131 10.77 -11.31 -17.91
CA PRO A 131 10.24 -10.02 -18.32
C PRO A 131 9.79 -9.28 -17.06
N VAL A 132 10.47 -8.17 -16.75
CA VAL A 132 9.90 -7.15 -15.88
C VAL A 132 8.76 -6.61 -16.70
N SER A 133 7.56 -7.13 -16.42
CA SER A 133 6.33 -6.58 -16.96
C SER A 133 6.27 -5.13 -16.51
N THR A 134 6.65 -4.21 -17.39
CA THR A 134 6.27 -2.81 -17.30
C THR A 134 4.75 -2.62 -17.46
N ALA A 135 4.00 -3.69 -17.75
CA ALA A 135 2.55 -3.67 -17.72
C ALA A 135 2.09 -3.69 -16.27
N ILE A 136 1.33 -2.65 -15.89
CA ILE A 136 0.48 -2.64 -14.70
C ILE A 136 -0.31 -3.94 -14.71
N GLY A 137 -0.15 -4.74 -13.66
CA GLY A 137 -0.61 -6.11 -13.60
C GLY A 137 -1.28 -6.44 -12.28
N GLN A 138 -1.88 -7.62 -12.24
CA GLN A 138 -2.43 -8.20 -11.03
C GLN A 138 -1.37 -9.08 -10.38
N ILE A 139 -1.19 -8.98 -9.07
CA ILE A 139 -0.38 -9.91 -8.28
C ILE A 139 -1.27 -10.69 -7.30
N PRO A 140 -0.97 -11.96 -7.01
CA PRO A 140 -1.64 -12.67 -5.93
C PRO A 140 -1.24 -12.07 -4.58
N GLY A 141 -2.22 -11.82 -3.72
CA GLY A 141 -2.02 -11.46 -2.32
C GLY A 141 -2.04 -12.68 -1.41
N ASP A 142 -1.77 -12.48 -0.12
CA ASP A 142 -1.80 -13.54 0.89
C ASP A 142 -3.23 -14.11 1.02
N PRO A 143 -3.45 -15.43 0.82
CA PRO A 143 -4.76 -16.04 1.00
C PRO A 143 -5.29 -15.97 2.44
N ALA A 144 -4.43 -15.70 3.43
CA ALA A 144 -4.80 -15.53 4.84
C ALA A 144 -5.22 -14.09 5.20
N THR A 145 -5.17 -13.13 4.26
CA THR A 145 -5.58 -11.74 4.51
C THR A 145 -7.02 -11.67 5.00
N SER A 146 -7.21 -11.01 6.15
CA SER A 146 -8.54 -10.79 6.72
C SER A 146 -9.28 -9.69 5.97
N PHE A 147 -10.50 -9.99 5.53
CA PHE A 147 -11.44 -9.02 4.95
C PHE A 147 -12.36 -8.39 5.99
N THR A 148 -12.14 -8.65 7.28
CA THR A 148 -12.93 -8.08 8.38
C THR A 148 -13.03 -6.53 8.34
N PRO A 149 -11.98 -5.77 8.00
CA PRO A 149 -12.11 -4.31 7.94
C PRO A 149 -12.85 -3.82 6.69
N MET A 150 -13.05 -4.67 5.67
CA MET A 150 -13.71 -4.30 4.44
C MET A 150 -15.22 -4.12 4.65
N GLN A 151 -15.72 -2.95 4.30
CA GLN A 151 -17.12 -2.58 4.40
C GLN A 151 -17.75 -2.48 3.01
N ALA A 152 -18.98 -2.96 2.89
CA ALA A 152 -19.75 -2.86 1.65
C ALA A 152 -20.38 -1.47 1.52
N TYR A 153 -20.32 -0.90 0.33
CA TYR A 153 -21.15 0.26 0.00
C TYR A 153 -22.62 -0.16 -0.10
N PRO A 154 -23.56 0.52 0.58
CA PRO A 154 -24.98 0.20 0.50
C PRO A 154 -25.53 0.17 -0.93
N ASP A 155 -25.12 1.13 -1.76
CA ASP A 155 -25.64 1.31 -3.13
C ASP A 155 -24.73 0.74 -4.23
N CYS A 156 -23.59 0.13 -3.85
CA CYS A 156 -22.60 -0.39 -4.79
C CYS A 156 -22.14 -1.78 -4.38
N GLY A 157 -23.08 -2.73 -4.25
CA GLY A 157 -22.86 -4.05 -3.62
C GLY A 157 -21.74 -4.94 -4.19
N GLY A 158 -21.09 -4.56 -5.30
CA GLY A 158 -19.89 -5.24 -5.83
C GLY A 158 -18.55 -4.53 -5.51
N LEU A 159 -18.59 -3.41 -4.78
CA LEU A 159 -17.45 -2.61 -4.36
C LEU A 159 -17.41 -2.54 -2.82
N LEU A 160 -16.23 -2.79 -2.27
CA LEU A 160 -15.92 -2.67 -0.85
C LEU A 160 -14.88 -1.56 -0.66
N TYR A 161 -14.85 -0.95 0.51
CA TYR A 161 -13.79 -0.06 0.97
C TYR A 161 -13.26 -0.51 2.33
N ASP A 162 -12.01 -0.22 2.62
CA ASP A 162 -11.44 -0.51 3.94
C ASP A 162 -11.96 0.51 4.97
N GLY A 163 -12.71 0.03 5.96
CA GLY A 163 -13.27 0.85 7.03
C GLY A 163 -12.23 1.30 8.06
N ASP A 164 -11.13 0.56 8.21
CA ASP A 164 -10.03 0.91 9.12
C ASP A 164 -9.21 2.06 8.56
N ASP A 165 -9.09 2.18 7.23
CA ASP A 165 -8.54 3.41 6.62
C ASP A 165 -9.33 4.64 7.06
N ILE A 166 -10.67 4.53 7.15
CA ILE A 166 -11.51 5.65 7.57
C ILE A 166 -11.39 5.89 9.08
N ALA A 167 -11.53 4.83 9.88
CA ALA A 167 -11.59 4.92 11.33
C ALA A 167 -10.24 5.22 11.97
N ILE A 168 -9.15 4.68 11.43
CA ILE A 168 -7.79 4.79 11.98
C ILE A 168 -7.02 5.88 11.23
N THR A 169 -6.80 5.75 9.92
CA THR A 169 -5.96 6.68 9.14
C THR A 169 -6.60 8.07 9.06
N TYR A 170 -7.90 8.13 8.80
CA TYR A 170 -8.63 9.38 8.76
C TYR A 170 -9.27 9.79 10.09
N GLN A 171 -9.19 8.97 11.13
CA GLN A 171 -9.83 9.24 12.45
C GLN A 171 -11.34 9.59 12.34
N GLY A 172 -12.03 9.03 11.34
CA GLY A 172 -13.42 9.33 11.05
C GLY A 172 -13.68 10.73 10.47
N SER A 173 -12.64 11.46 10.06
CA SER A 173 -12.76 12.82 9.50
C SER A 173 -13.35 12.86 8.09
N ILE A 174 -13.40 11.71 7.40
CA ILE A 174 -14.00 11.59 6.07
C ILE A 174 -15.20 10.66 6.09
N THR A 175 -16.09 10.88 5.11
CA THR A 175 -17.18 9.95 4.82
C THR A 175 -17.17 9.64 3.34
N ILE A 176 -17.19 8.35 3.00
CA ILE A 176 -17.15 7.90 1.61
C ILE A 176 -18.52 7.37 1.20
N PHE A 177 -18.91 7.73 -0.02
CA PHE A 177 -20.13 7.28 -0.64
C PHE A 177 -19.84 6.72 -2.01
N CYS A 178 -20.76 5.91 -2.52
CA CYS A 178 -20.68 5.35 -3.84
C CYS A 178 -22.04 5.38 -4.52
N ARG A 179 -22.05 5.53 -5.84
CA ARG A 179 -23.21 5.27 -6.69
C ARG A 179 -22.81 4.46 -7.93
N VAL A 180 -23.73 3.66 -8.45
CA VAL A 180 -23.54 3.01 -9.75
C VAL A 180 -23.82 4.03 -10.87
N VAL A 181 -22.87 4.17 -11.79
CA VAL A 181 -23.01 5.02 -12.98
C VAL A 181 -23.87 4.29 -14.01
N ALA A 182 -24.96 4.95 -14.42
CA ALA A 182 -25.86 4.47 -15.46
C ALA A 182 -25.09 4.14 -16.76
N THR A 183 -25.44 3.03 -17.41
CA THR A 183 -24.72 2.53 -18.60
C THR A 183 -24.58 3.57 -19.70
N GLN A 184 -25.57 4.44 -19.90
CA GLN A 184 -25.57 5.50 -20.91
C GLN A 184 -24.60 6.65 -20.59
N LEU A 185 -24.18 6.77 -19.33
CA LEU A 185 -23.24 7.79 -18.85
C LEU A 185 -21.82 7.23 -18.65
N LYS A 186 -21.60 5.95 -18.94
CA LYS A 186 -20.28 5.34 -18.83
C LYS A 186 -19.39 5.89 -19.97
N PRO A 187 -18.30 6.61 -19.66
CA PRO A 187 -17.33 7.03 -20.69
C PRO A 187 -16.61 5.80 -21.26
N GLU A 188 -15.90 5.92 -22.37
CA GLU A 188 -15.15 4.79 -22.95
C GLU A 188 -14.17 4.16 -21.95
N ALA A 189 -13.90 2.86 -22.11
CA ALA A 189 -12.86 2.17 -21.35
C ALA A 189 -11.47 2.72 -21.72
N PRO A 190 -10.46 2.61 -20.84
CA PRO A 190 -9.09 3.00 -21.17
C PRO A 190 -8.58 2.26 -22.41
N THR A 191 -7.83 2.96 -23.26
CA THR A 191 -7.25 2.39 -24.48
C THR A 191 -6.46 1.11 -24.17
N GLY A 192 -6.73 0.03 -24.91
CA GLY A 192 -6.10 -1.28 -24.70
C GLY A 192 -6.84 -2.21 -23.74
N TYR A 193 -7.96 -1.78 -23.16
CA TYR A 193 -8.72 -2.56 -22.19
C TYR A 193 -10.21 -2.67 -22.54
N ASN A 194 -10.84 -3.74 -22.07
CA ASN A 194 -12.28 -3.93 -22.05
C ASN A 194 -12.80 -3.72 -20.63
N ARG A 195 -13.79 -2.85 -20.45
CA ARG A 195 -14.50 -2.70 -19.17
C ARG A 195 -15.73 -3.60 -19.16
N GLU A 196 -15.68 -4.69 -18.39
CA GLU A 196 -16.78 -5.67 -18.32
C GLU A 196 -17.68 -5.48 -17.09
N GLY A 197 -17.30 -4.63 -16.14
CA GLY A 197 -17.98 -4.43 -14.86
C GLY A 197 -18.99 -3.28 -14.78
N ALA A 198 -19.64 -3.20 -13.62
CA ALA A 198 -20.29 -1.97 -13.18
C ALA A 198 -19.24 -0.84 -13.07
N LEU A 199 -19.66 0.37 -13.41
CA LEU A 199 -18.86 1.56 -13.18
C LEU A 199 -19.42 2.24 -11.93
N TYR A 200 -18.58 2.43 -10.93
CA TYR A 200 -18.92 3.09 -9.68
C TYR A 200 -18.40 4.53 -9.72
N ASP A 201 -19.11 5.44 -9.07
CA ASP A 201 -18.65 6.80 -8.80
C ASP A 201 -18.53 6.96 -7.29
N VAL A 202 -17.29 6.99 -6.82
CA VAL A 202 -16.89 7.11 -5.42
C VAL A 202 -16.60 8.57 -5.13
N TYR A 203 -17.23 9.11 -4.10
CA TYR A 203 -17.07 10.50 -3.69
C TYR A 203 -16.89 10.59 -2.18
N VAL A 204 -16.04 11.54 -1.76
CA VAL A 204 -15.55 11.66 -0.39
C VAL A 204 -15.88 13.06 0.14
N PHE A 205 -16.46 13.13 1.33
CA PHE A 205 -16.66 14.37 2.09
C PHE A 205 -15.72 14.43 3.29
N GLY A 206 -15.49 15.63 3.81
CA GLY A 206 -14.59 15.89 4.95
C GLY A 206 -13.18 16.32 4.55
N VAL A 207 -12.79 16.04 3.31
CA VAL A 207 -11.57 16.54 2.67
C VAL A 207 -11.90 17.07 1.27
N ASN A 208 -11.04 17.94 0.74
CA ASN A 208 -11.12 18.29 -0.67
C ASN A 208 -10.78 17.06 -1.50
N SER A 209 -11.64 16.71 -2.47
CA SER A 209 -11.53 15.46 -3.23
C SER A 209 -12.03 15.62 -4.67
N GLY A 210 -11.68 14.66 -5.52
CA GLY A 210 -12.11 14.59 -6.92
C GLY A 210 -11.01 15.02 -7.89
N SER A 211 -10.69 16.32 -7.89
CA SER A 211 -9.53 16.83 -8.66
C SER A 211 -8.24 16.80 -7.82
N ASP A 212 -8.37 16.93 -6.50
CA ASP A 212 -7.25 16.86 -5.57
C ASP A 212 -7.07 15.43 -5.04
N PRO A 213 -5.81 14.99 -4.83
CA PRO A 213 -5.54 13.70 -4.23
C PRO A 213 -6.05 13.67 -2.78
N LEU A 214 -6.48 12.48 -2.38
CA LEU A 214 -6.69 12.18 -0.98
C LEU A 214 -5.35 12.27 -0.22
N PRO A 215 -5.35 12.81 1.01
CA PRO A 215 -4.12 12.86 1.84
C PRO A 215 -3.46 11.50 2.02
N TYR A 216 -4.27 10.44 2.11
CA TYR A 216 -3.88 9.05 2.20
C TYR A 216 -4.78 8.23 1.26
N PRO A 217 -4.26 7.18 0.59
CA PRO A 217 -5.13 6.35 -0.21
C PRO A 217 -6.12 5.57 0.68
N VAL A 218 -7.22 5.12 0.08
CA VAL A 218 -8.17 4.20 0.71
C VAL A 218 -8.26 2.93 -0.12
N THR A 219 -8.04 1.79 0.52
CA THR A 219 -8.13 0.49 -0.15
C THR A 219 -9.58 0.22 -0.58
N HIS A 220 -9.73 -0.16 -1.84
CA HIS A 220 -11.01 -0.61 -2.39
C HIS A 220 -10.86 -1.98 -3.03
N CYS A 221 -11.86 -2.83 -2.82
CA CYS A 221 -11.91 -4.16 -3.42
C CYS A 221 -13.16 -4.36 -4.26
N ILE A 222 -13.00 -4.96 -5.43
CA ILE A 222 -14.08 -5.35 -6.33
C ILE A 222 -14.13 -6.87 -6.39
N LYS A 223 -15.31 -7.45 -6.56
CA LYS A 223 -15.50 -8.87 -6.90
C LYS A 223 -15.81 -9.03 -8.40
N PRO A 224 -14.81 -9.30 -9.26
CA PRO A 224 -15.07 -9.61 -10.66
C PRO A 224 -15.79 -10.96 -10.83
N PRO A 225 -16.40 -11.22 -12.00
CA PRO A 225 -16.83 -12.55 -12.37
C PRO A 225 -15.64 -13.53 -12.38
N ALA A 226 -15.90 -14.82 -12.09
CA ALA A 226 -14.87 -15.85 -12.05
C ALA A 226 -14.06 -15.95 -13.37
N ALA A 227 -14.67 -15.69 -14.53
CA ALA A 227 -13.98 -15.70 -15.82
C ALA A 227 -12.95 -14.56 -16.00
N ALA A 228 -13.05 -13.51 -15.19
CA ALA A 228 -12.20 -12.32 -15.25
C ALA A 228 -11.16 -12.27 -14.12
N ILE A 229 -11.34 -13.06 -13.05
CA ILE A 229 -10.61 -12.87 -11.78
C ILE A 229 -9.09 -12.88 -11.95
N ASP A 230 -8.53 -13.75 -12.80
CA ASP A 230 -7.08 -13.91 -12.98
C ASP A 230 -6.42 -12.79 -13.81
N ARG A 231 -7.22 -11.90 -14.42
CA ARG A 231 -6.74 -10.87 -15.36
C ARG A 231 -7.31 -9.48 -15.12
N ALA A 232 -8.27 -9.36 -14.20
CA ALA A 232 -8.96 -8.12 -13.93
C ALA A 232 -8.04 -7.14 -13.17
N LEU A 233 -8.03 -5.88 -13.61
CA LEU A 233 -7.27 -4.79 -13.02
C LEU A 233 -8.22 -3.70 -12.57
N VAL A 234 -8.01 -3.14 -11.39
CA VAL A 234 -8.78 -1.99 -10.91
C VAL A 234 -8.36 -0.74 -11.69
N THR A 235 -9.33 0.10 -12.02
CA THR A 235 -9.11 1.37 -12.73
C THR A 235 -9.76 2.51 -11.98
N LEU A 236 -9.10 3.67 -12.01
CA LEU A 236 -9.58 4.93 -11.46
C LEU A 236 -9.68 5.99 -12.56
N GLY A 237 -10.83 6.65 -12.65
CA GLY A 237 -11.10 7.79 -13.53
C GLY A 237 -11.31 9.05 -12.70
N GLN A 238 -10.39 10.00 -12.77
CA GLN A 238 -10.39 11.21 -11.93
C GLN A 238 -10.39 12.50 -12.75
N GLY A 239 -10.71 13.64 -12.13
CA GLY A 239 -10.72 14.96 -12.77
C GLY A 239 -11.91 15.23 -13.70
N ALA A 240 -11.89 16.40 -14.34
CA ALA A 240 -12.87 16.84 -15.34
C ALA A 240 -12.15 17.66 -16.44
N PRO A 241 -11.91 17.10 -17.65
CA PRO A 241 -12.35 15.79 -18.15
C PRO A 241 -11.70 14.62 -17.41
N ARG A 242 -12.36 13.45 -17.46
CA ARG A 242 -11.89 12.25 -16.75
C ARG A 242 -10.61 11.69 -17.39
N THR A 243 -9.56 11.55 -16.60
CA THR A 243 -8.34 10.82 -16.97
C THR A 243 -8.34 9.46 -16.28
N TRP A 244 -8.09 8.42 -17.05
CA TRP A 244 -8.07 7.04 -16.56
C TRP A 244 -6.67 6.57 -16.21
N SER A 245 -6.58 5.85 -15.11
CA SER A 245 -5.39 5.12 -14.70
C SER A 245 -5.76 3.69 -14.35
N VAL A 246 -4.96 2.74 -14.84
CA VAL A 246 -5.01 1.36 -14.35
C VAL A 246 -4.15 1.31 -13.09
N LEU A 247 -4.66 0.72 -12.02
CA LEU A 247 -3.98 0.69 -10.74
C LEU A 247 -3.24 -0.63 -10.55
N PRO A 248 -2.08 -0.63 -9.86
CA PRO A 248 -1.51 -1.85 -9.31
C PRO A 248 -2.59 -2.59 -8.51
N THR A 249 -2.82 -3.86 -8.87
CA THR A 249 -3.96 -4.62 -8.36
C THR A 249 -3.45 -5.85 -7.63
N VAL A 250 -3.94 -6.07 -6.41
CA VAL A 250 -3.67 -7.29 -5.63
C VAL A 250 -4.92 -8.15 -5.60
N ARG A 251 -4.79 -9.44 -5.85
CA ARG A 251 -5.90 -10.39 -5.77
C ARG A 251 -5.87 -11.15 -4.44
N PHE A 252 -6.97 -11.08 -3.70
CA PHE A 252 -7.19 -11.89 -2.52
C PHE A 252 -8.43 -12.77 -2.74
N GLY A 253 -8.19 -14.05 -3.05
CA GLY A 253 -9.26 -15.01 -3.34
C GLY A 253 -10.13 -14.58 -4.54
N GLU A 254 -11.38 -14.22 -4.25
CA GLU A 254 -12.38 -13.78 -5.24
C GLU A 254 -12.43 -12.26 -5.44
N TYR A 255 -11.61 -11.50 -4.71
CA TYR A 255 -11.56 -10.05 -4.78
C TYR A 255 -10.26 -9.57 -5.43
N ILE A 256 -10.35 -8.44 -6.13
CA ILE A 256 -9.21 -7.64 -6.56
C ILE A 256 -9.25 -6.30 -5.84
N CYS A 257 -8.12 -5.85 -5.32
CA CYS A 257 -8.02 -4.67 -4.49
C CYS A 257 -6.95 -3.71 -5.03
N ALA A 258 -7.18 -2.41 -4.84
CA ALA A 258 -6.21 -1.37 -5.17
C ALA A 258 -6.40 -0.15 -4.25
N GLU A 259 -5.33 0.62 -4.13
CA GLU A 259 -5.28 1.86 -3.37
C GLU A 259 -5.81 3.03 -4.20
N LEU A 260 -6.87 3.68 -3.74
CA LEU A 260 -7.43 4.85 -4.41
C LEU A 260 -6.86 6.12 -3.80
N GLY A 261 -5.98 6.79 -4.54
CA GLY A 261 -5.45 8.10 -4.17
C GLY A 261 -6.36 9.28 -4.53
N TYR A 262 -7.45 9.05 -5.25
CA TYR A 262 -8.42 10.10 -5.64
C TYR A 262 -9.85 9.54 -5.56
N ALA A 263 -10.79 10.43 -5.26
CA ALA A 263 -12.21 10.15 -5.47
C ALA A 263 -12.55 10.22 -6.98
N GLY A 264 -13.45 9.35 -7.44
CA GLY A 264 -13.87 9.34 -8.83
C GLY A 264 -14.45 8.01 -9.29
N PHE A 265 -14.27 7.75 -10.58
CA PHE A 265 -14.84 6.59 -11.26
C PHE A 265 -14.01 5.33 -11.02
N VAL A 266 -14.63 4.30 -10.46
CA VAL A 266 -13.96 3.04 -10.11
C VAL A 266 -14.61 1.89 -10.85
N SER A 267 -13.80 1.05 -11.47
CA SER A 267 -14.24 -0.16 -12.16
C SER A 267 -13.09 -1.16 -12.19
N TYR A 268 -13.36 -2.37 -12.67
CA TYR A 268 -12.31 -3.24 -13.19
C TYR A 268 -12.31 -3.26 -14.73
N VAL A 269 -11.17 -3.58 -15.31
CA VAL A 269 -10.98 -3.80 -16.74
C VAL A 269 -10.16 -5.06 -16.98
N ILE A 270 -10.20 -5.57 -18.21
CA ILE A 270 -9.38 -6.70 -18.67
C ILE A 270 -8.58 -6.24 -19.89
N PRO A 271 -7.27 -6.54 -19.98
CA PRO A 271 -6.50 -6.28 -21.20
C PRO A 271 -7.14 -6.93 -22.43
N LYS A 272 -7.13 -6.23 -23.57
CA LYS A 272 -7.60 -6.75 -24.87
C LYS A 272 -6.70 -7.83 -25.44
#